data_AF-A0A6L8ES08-F1
#
_entry.id   AF-A0A6L8ES08-F1
#
_cell.length_a   1.000
_cell.length_b   1.000
_cell.length_c   1.000
_cell.angle_alpha   90.00
_cell.angle_beta   90.00
_cell.angle_gamma   90.00
#
_symmetry.space_group_name_H-M   'P 1'
#
loop_
_entity.id
_entity.type
_entity.pdbx_description
1 polymer ?
#
loop_
_entity_poly.entity_id
_entity_poly.type
_entity_poly.pdbx_seq_one_letter_code
_entity_poly.pdbx_strand_id
1 'polypeptide(L)' 'MESIIIEKLKLLPPECHKEVIHFIDTLLTEKVSQQKKKPKLDWIGALEEYRDQYTALELQKKTLEWRD' A
#
# COMPACT_ATOMS: atom_id res chain seq x y z
N MET A 1 18.23 6.09 28.07
CA MET A 1 17.53 5.13 27.18
C MET A 1 18.21 5.07 25.81
N GLU A 2 18.52 6.22 25.22
CA GLU A 2 19.30 6.34 23.97
C GLU A 2 20.70 5.70 24.03
N SER A 3 21.37 5.79 25.19
CA SER A 3 22.73 5.25 25.40
C SER A 3 22.81 3.72 25.21
N ILE A 4 21.77 2.98 25.57
CA ILE A 4 21.73 1.52 25.47
C ILE A 4 21.65 1.07 24.00
N ILE A 5 20.97 1.85 23.15
CA ILE A 5 20.82 1.55 21.73
C ILE A 5 22.17 1.69 21.02
N ILE A 6 22.91 2.76 21.31
CA ILE A 6 24.22 3.03 20.72
C ILE A 6 25.26 1.99 21.16
N GLU A 7 25.24 1.57 22.44
CA GLU A 7 26.12 0.51 22.94
C GLU A 7 25.85 -0.83 22.28
N LYS A 8 24.58 -1.22 22.14
CA LYS A 8 24.19 -2.45 21.42
C LYS A 8 24.58 -2.38 19.95
N LEU A 9 24.46 -1.20 19.33
CA LEU A 9 24.88 -1.00 17.94
C LEU A 9 26.39 -1.22 17.76
N LYS A 10 27.22 -0.77 18.70
CA LYS A 10 28.69 -0.98 18.64
C LYS A 10 29.13 -2.43 18.84
N LEU A 11 28.31 -3.23 19.52
CA LEU A 11 28.54 -4.66 19.74
C LEU A 11 28.07 -5.54 18.57
N LEU A 12 27.30 -4.98 17.63
CA LEU A 12 26.80 -5.70 16.47
C LEU A 12 27.88 -5.83 15.39
N PRO A 13 28.00 -7.02 14.75
CA PRO A 13 28.83 -7.19 13.58
C PRO A 13 28.40 -6.26 12.44
N PRO A 14 29.34 -5.76 11.62
CA PRO A 14 29.05 -4.77 10.59
C PRO A 14 28.06 -5.24 9.52
N GLU A 15 27.94 -6.54 9.34
CA GLU A 15 26.98 -7.19 8.45
C GLU A 15 25.53 -6.93 8.87
N CYS A 16 25.27 -6.86 10.18
CA CYS A 16 23.94 -6.68 10.74
C CYS A 16 23.50 -5.20 10.80
N HIS A 17 24.41 -4.24 10.63
CA HIS A 17 24.04 -2.81 10.60
C HIS A 17 23.03 -2.49 9.50
N LYS A 18 23.12 -3.18 8.36
CA LYS A 18 22.17 -2.99 7.25
C LYS A 18 20.74 -3.37 7.65
N GLU A 19 20.57 -4.47 8.37
CA GLU A 19 19.26 -4.90 8.87
C GLU A 19 18.71 -3.94 9.92
N VAL A 20 19.58 -3.42 10.80
CA VAL A 20 19.17 -2.44 11.82
C VAL A 20 18.73 -1.12 11.18
N ILE A 21 19.47 -0.62 10.18
CA ILE A 21 19.08 0.57 9.42
C ILE A 21 17.73 0.34 8.75
N HIS A 22 17.56 -0.79 8.08
CA HIS A 22 16.30 -1.15 7.43
C HIS A 22 15.13 -1.23 8.42
N PHE A 23 15.37 -1.77 9.62
CA PHE A 23 14.37 -1.83 10.67
C PHE A 23 13.98 -0.44 11.19
N ILE A 24 14.95 0.46 11.38
CA ILE A 24 14.69 1.85 11.76
C ILE A 24 13.88 2.56 10.66
N ASP A 25 14.27 2.41 9.40
CA ASP A 25 13.55 2.97 8.25
C ASP A 25 12.11 2.45 8.19
N THR A 26 11.91 1.16 8.48
CA THR A 26 10.58 0.55 8.55
C THR A 26 9.75 1.17 9.66
N LEU A 27 10.31 1.32 10.87
CA LEU A 27 9.60 1.94 12.00
C LEU A 27 9.23 3.41 11.72
N LEU A 28 10.12 4.16 11.06
CA LEU A 28 9.85 5.53 10.62
C LEU A 28 8.75 5.58 9.55
N THR A 29 8.81 4.67 8.58
CA THR A 29 7.84 4.58 7.48
C THR A 29 6.48 4.13 7.97
N GLU A 30 6.41 3.14 8.87
CA GLU A 30 5.16 2.65 9.45
C GLU A 30 4.48 3.69 10.33
N LYS A 31 5.23 4.46 11.12
CA LYS A 31 4.68 5.58 11.92
C LYS A 31 4.06 6.67 11.03
N VAL A 32 4.65 6.93 9.87
CA VAL A 32 4.12 7.87 8.87
C VAL A 32 2.93 7.25 8.11
N SER A 33 3.01 5.96 7.76
CA SER A 33 1.95 5.21 7.06
C SER A 33 0.73 4.93 7.94
N GLN A 34 0.87 4.86 9.26
CA GLN A 34 -0.22 4.70 10.24
C GLN A 34 -1.22 5.86 10.24
N GLN A 35 -0.87 7.00 9.62
CA GLN A 35 -1.88 7.88 9.05
C GLN A 35 -2.45 7.26 7.76
N LYS A 36 -2.96 6.02 7.87
CA LYS A 36 -3.65 5.36 6.77
C LYS A 36 -4.92 6.17 6.54
N LYS A 37 -4.85 7.13 5.60
CA LYS A 37 -6.01 7.85 5.12
C LYS A 37 -7.05 6.79 4.78
N LYS A 38 -8.27 6.95 5.32
CA LYS A 38 -9.38 6.06 4.99
C LYS A 38 -9.44 5.93 3.46
N PRO A 39 -9.65 4.71 2.91
CA PRO A 39 -9.80 4.55 1.48
C PRO A 39 -10.91 5.50 1.03
N LYS A 40 -10.62 6.34 0.03
CA LYS A 40 -11.56 7.41 -0.34
C LYS A 40 -12.86 6.87 -0.93
N LEU A 41 -12.81 5.67 -1.51
CA LEU A 41 -13.96 5.01 -2.14
C LEU A 41 -14.66 5.87 -3.21
N ASP A 42 -13.96 6.85 -3.78
CA ASP A 42 -14.50 7.78 -4.80
C ASP A 42 -14.97 7.07 -6.07
N TRP A 43 -14.60 5.81 -6.26
CA TRP A 43 -15.02 4.96 -7.37
C TRP A 43 -16.41 4.33 -7.17
N ILE A 44 -16.92 4.30 -5.93
CA ILE A 44 -18.26 3.75 -5.65
C ILE A 44 -19.30 4.68 -6.27
N GLY A 45 -20.10 4.15 -7.21
CA GLY A 45 -21.14 4.93 -7.90
C GLY A 45 -20.64 5.73 -9.11
N ALA A 46 -19.34 5.70 -9.41
CA ALA A 46 -18.77 6.44 -10.56
C ALA A 46 -19.34 6.02 -11.93
N LEU A 47 -20.02 4.87 -12.02
CA LEU A 47 -20.65 4.36 -13.24
C LEU A 47 -22.19 4.37 -13.17
N GLU A 48 -22.78 5.08 -12.21
CA GLU A 48 -24.24 5.11 -12.04
C GLU A 48 -24.96 5.68 -13.27
N GLU A 49 -24.39 6.68 -13.93
CA GLU A 49 -24.95 7.30 -15.14
C GLU A 49 -25.07 6.33 -16.34
N TYR A 50 -24.32 5.23 -16.32
CA TYR A 50 -24.33 4.22 -17.38
C TYR A 50 -25.28 3.06 -17.09
N ARG A 51 -25.92 3.03 -15.91
CA ARG A 51 -26.80 1.91 -15.49
C ARG A 51 -27.94 1.66 -16.48
N ASP A 52 -28.53 2.73 -17.00
CA ASP A 52 -29.65 2.65 -17.94
C ASP A 52 -29.20 2.66 -19.41
N GLN A 53 -27.91 2.90 -19.68
CA GLN A 53 -27.35 2.98 -21.03
C GLN A 53 -26.89 1.62 -21.56
N TYR A 54 -26.55 0.69 -20.66
CA TYR A 54 -26.05 -0.63 -21.03
C TYR A 54 -26.78 -1.72 -20.27
N THR A 55 -27.27 -2.69 -21.02
CA THR A 55 -27.77 -3.95 -20.47
C THR A 55 -26.59 -4.86 -20.09
N ALA A 56 -26.81 -5.75 -19.11
CA ALA A 56 -25.80 -6.73 -18.70
C ALA A 56 -25.30 -7.58 -19.89
N LEU A 57 -26.18 -7.86 -20.86
CA LEU A 57 -25.84 -8.64 -22.05
C LEU A 57 -24.91 -7.89 -23.00
N GLU A 58 -25.07 -6.57 -23.16
CA GLU A 58 -24.18 -5.76 -24.00
C GLU A 58 -22.79 -5.62 -23.39
N LEU A 59 -22.70 -5.44 -22.07
CA LEU A 59 -21.42 -5.43 -21.36
C LEU A 59 -20.70 -6.77 -21.46
N GLN A 60 -21.44 -7.88 -21.39
CA GLN A 60 -20.89 -9.22 -21.56
C GLN A 60 -20.31 -9.41 -22.97
N LYS A 61 -21.01 -8.96 -24.02
CA LYS A 61 -20.51 -9.02 -25.40
C LYS A 61 -19.25 -8.19 -25.60
N LYS A 62 -19.25 -6.94 -25.12
CA LYS A 62 -18.05 -6.07 -25.17
C LYS A 62 -16.86 -6.69 -24.44
N THR A 63 -17.10 -7.39 -23.32
CA THR A 63 -16.03 -8.05 -22.57
C THR A 63 -15.37 -9.18 -23.38
N LEU A 64 -16.14 -9.92 -24.18
CA LEU A 64 -15.60 -10.93 -25.09
C LEU A 64 -14.78 -10.26 -26.21
N GLU A 65 -15.27 -9.17 -26.78
CA GLU A 65 -14.57 -8.41 -27.84
C GLU A 65 -13.25 -7.78 -27.38
N TRP A 66 -13.12 -7.41 -26.10
CA TRP A 66 -11.87 -6.85 -25.55
C TRP A 66 -10.84 -7.90 -25.12
N ARG A 67 -11.27 -9.17 -25.03
CA ARG A 67 -10.40 -10.27 -24.60
C ARG A 67 -9.68 -10.93 -25.78
N ASP A 68 -10.24 -10.78 -26.97
CA ASP A 68 -9.64 -11.15 -28.25
C ASP A 68 -8.65 -10.08 -28.73
#